data_AF-X0WFT4-F1
#
_entry.id   AF-X0WFT4-F1
#
_cell.length_a   1.000
_cell.length_b   1.000
_cell.length_c   1.000
_cell.angle_alpha   90.00
_cell.angle_beta   90.00
_cell.angle_gamma   90.00
#
_symmetry.space_group_name_H-M   'P 1'
#
loop_
_entity.id
_entity.type
_entity.pdbx_description
1 polymer ?
#
loop_
_entity_poly.entity_id
_entity_poly.type
_entity_poly.pdbx_seq_one_letter_code
_entity_poly.pdbx_strand_id
1 'polypeptide(L)'
;DWNQVFVADGFEASCIRNAHLLGRVEIGNLTGRVKTVRGLEKPCGIDNATIVNCTIGDHTRIANIGVHIANYDIADGVCIENVATMQTNPGTTFGNGIEVDVLNEAGGREVVLFNELSVQFAYIMCLHRYRPKLIERLKAIADSYVQTVRSDRGKIAGGARICSAEEIIDVNVGPYTIINGASSLINGTILSSQDAPTIVGAGVVAEDFIIAESSSVTGGAVLSKVFVGQGCQVGKQYSAEN
;
A
#
# COMPACT_ATOMS: atom_id res chain seq x y z
N ASP A 1 -8.90 4.63 26.31
CA ASP A 1 -8.02 4.28 27.44
C ASP A 1 -6.66 4.90 27.13
N TRP A 2 -6.24 5.91 27.87
CA TRP A 2 -4.97 6.60 27.62
C TRP A 2 -3.75 5.73 27.93
N ASN A 3 -3.91 4.64 28.70
CA ASN A 3 -2.83 3.68 28.96
C ASN A 3 -2.40 2.91 27.70
N GLN A 4 -3.17 3.02 26.61
CA GLN A 4 -2.86 2.42 25.32
C GLN A 4 -2.22 3.42 24.33
N VAL A 5 -2.00 4.67 24.75
CA VAL A 5 -1.38 5.70 23.92
C VAL A 5 0.03 5.96 24.41
N PHE A 6 1.02 5.76 23.54
CA PHE A 6 2.44 5.94 23.80
C PHE A 6 2.98 7.06 22.94
N VAL A 7 3.81 7.92 23.51
CA VAL A 7 4.41 9.07 22.82
C VAL A 7 5.92 9.05 22.98
N ALA A 8 6.64 9.43 21.93
CA ALA A 8 8.10 9.53 21.94
C ALA A 8 8.59 10.74 22.75
N ASP A 9 9.88 10.73 23.11
CA ASP A 9 10.54 11.88 23.73
C ASP A 9 10.50 13.10 22.79
N GLY A 10 10.19 14.28 23.33
CA GLY A 10 10.01 15.50 22.55
C GLY A 10 8.63 15.64 21.90
N PHE A 11 7.67 14.79 22.25
CA PHE A 11 6.28 14.92 21.83
C PHE A 11 5.66 16.26 22.25
N GLU A 12 5.08 16.98 21.28
CA GLU A 12 4.32 18.20 21.51
C GLU A 12 2.83 17.95 21.31
N ALA A 13 2.05 18.02 22.40
CA ALA A 13 0.60 17.85 22.36
C ALA A 13 -0.11 18.86 21.45
N SER A 14 0.51 20.03 21.19
CA SER A 14 -0.02 21.06 20.28
C SER A 14 -0.13 20.59 18.82
N CYS A 15 0.65 19.56 18.43
CA CYS A 15 0.63 18.95 17.11
C CYS A 15 -0.55 17.99 16.90
N ILE A 16 -1.34 17.70 17.94
CA ILE A 16 -2.55 16.86 17.84
C ILE A 16 -3.80 17.71 18.08
N ARG A 17 -4.70 17.74 17.10
CA ARG A 17 -5.96 18.51 17.16
C ARG A 17 -7.11 17.68 16.60
N ASN A 18 -8.26 17.72 17.28
CA ASN A 18 -9.46 16.99 16.88
C ASN A 18 -9.19 15.50 16.52
N ALA A 19 -8.47 14.79 17.39
CA ALA A 19 -8.07 13.41 17.13
C ALA A 19 -8.74 12.42 18.11
N HIS A 20 -9.18 11.29 17.58
CA HIS A 20 -9.68 10.16 18.36
C HIS A 20 -8.67 9.01 18.27
N LEU A 21 -8.06 8.66 19.41
CA LEU A 21 -7.07 7.59 19.49
C LEU A 21 -7.71 6.37 20.18
N LEU A 22 -7.76 5.25 19.47
CA LEU A 22 -8.43 4.02 19.92
C LEU A 22 -7.48 2.83 19.87
N GLY A 23 -7.55 1.99 20.90
CA GLY A 23 -6.63 0.85 21.04
C GLY A 23 -5.18 1.30 21.22
N ARG A 24 -4.23 0.47 20.79
CA ARG A 24 -2.79 0.73 20.98
C ARG A 24 -2.27 1.71 19.93
N VAL A 25 -2.01 2.96 20.31
CA VAL A 25 -1.48 3.98 19.40
C VAL A 25 -0.12 4.46 19.88
N GLU A 26 0.89 4.38 19.02
CA GLU A 26 2.24 4.85 19.29
C GLU A 26 2.54 6.04 18.38
N ILE A 27 3.01 7.15 18.95
CA ILE A 27 3.19 8.42 18.25
C ILE A 27 4.61 8.93 18.43
N GLY A 28 5.33 9.10 17.31
CA GLY A 28 6.64 9.70 17.25
C GLY A 28 6.65 11.22 17.49
N ASN A 29 7.80 11.84 17.23
CA ASN A 29 7.95 13.29 17.28
C ASN A 29 7.29 13.93 16.06
N LEU A 30 6.15 14.60 16.26
CA LEU A 30 5.38 15.26 15.20
C LEU A 30 5.70 16.75 15.01
N THR A 31 6.87 17.20 15.45
CA THR A 31 7.34 18.56 15.15
C THR A 31 7.87 18.68 13.71
N GLY A 32 8.11 19.90 13.25
CA GLY A 32 8.68 20.15 11.92
C GLY A 32 7.65 20.20 10.79
N ARG A 33 8.12 19.93 9.57
CA ARG A 33 7.34 20.06 8.34
C ARG A 33 7.59 18.88 7.41
N VAL A 34 6.56 18.49 6.65
CA VAL A 34 6.63 17.41 5.67
C VAL A 34 6.09 17.86 4.32
N LYS A 35 6.64 17.29 3.25
CA LYS A 35 6.21 17.56 1.87
C LYS A 35 4.91 16.81 1.56
N THR A 36 3.93 17.54 1.05
CA THR A 36 2.67 17.01 0.52
C THR A 36 2.84 16.49 -0.90
N VAL A 37 1.83 15.78 -1.41
CA VAL A 37 1.76 15.28 -2.80
C VAL A 37 2.08 16.37 -3.83
N ARG A 38 1.59 17.60 -3.63
CA ARG A 38 1.78 18.73 -4.57
C ARG A 38 3.04 19.56 -4.29
N GLY A 39 3.95 19.04 -3.45
CA GLY A 39 5.24 19.68 -3.16
C GLY A 39 5.21 20.82 -2.15
N LEU A 40 4.04 21.19 -1.62
CA LEU A 40 3.94 22.14 -0.51
C LEU A 40 4.43 21.49 0.77
N GLU A 41 5.20 22.23 1.57
CA GLU A 41 5.53 21.82 2.93
C GLU A 41 4.46 22.28 3.91
N LYS A 42 3.97 21.36 4.74
CA LYS A 42 2.98 21.64 5.80
C LYS A 42 3.50 21.17 7.15
N PRO A 43 3.02 21.75 8.27
CA PRO A 43 3.37 21.27 9.61
C PRO A 43 3.03 19.79 9.78
N CYS A 44 3.92 19.06 10.44
CA CYS A 44 3.65 17.70 10.92
C CYS A 44 2.56 17.74 12.02
N GLY A 45 1.97 16.59 12.33
CA GLY A 45 0.88 16.50 13.30
C GLY A 45 -0.30 15.63 12.87
N ILE A 46 -1.20 15.38 13.82
CA ILE A 46 -2.47 14.69 13.62
C ILE A 46 -3.58 15.72 13.75
N ASP A 47 -4.36 15.94 12.69
CA ASP A 47 -5.40 16.98 12.66
C ASP A 47 -6.69 16.43 12.06
N ASN A 48 -7.77 16.39 12.83
CA ASN A 48 -9.07 15.86 12.39
C ASN A 48 -8.97 14.41 11.88
N ALA A 49 -8.74 13.46 12.79
CA ALA A 49 -8.54 12.05 12.44
C ALA A 49 -8.94 11.06 13.55
N THR A 50 -9.47 9.91 13.13
CA THR A 50 -9.61 8.73 14.01
C THR A 50 -8.51 7.73 13.70
N ILE A 51 -7.70 7.39 14.69
CA ILE A 51 -6.56 6.48 14.59
C ILE A 51 -6.80 5.28 15.50
N VAL A 52 -6.72 4.08 14.95
CA VAL A 52 -7.00 2.83 15.66
C VAL A 52 -5.83 1.86 15.54
N ASN A 53 -5.25 1.42 16.65
CA ASN A 53 -4.17 0.42 16.65
C ASN A 53 -3.01 0.74 15.69
N CYS A 54 -2.49 1.98 15.66
CA CYS A 54 -1.45 2.39 14.71
C CYS A 54 -0.14 2.76 15.39
N THR A 55 0.96 2.59 14.66
CA THR A 55 2.28 3.17 14.99
C THR A 55 2.52 4.31 14.01
N ILE A 56 2.87 5.49 14.51
CA ILE A 56 3.08 6.69 13.70
C ILE A 56 4.51 7.18 13.94
N GLY A 57 5.32 7.16 12.88
CA GLY A 57 6.71 7.60 12.90
C GLY A 57 6.87 9.12 12.99
N ASP A 58 8.12 9.53 13.11
CA ASP A 58 8.52 10.92 13.32
C ASP A 58 8.24 11.78 12.07
N HIS A 59 8.05 13.09 12.28
CA HIS A 59 7.85 14.06 11.21
C HIS A 59 6.69 13.71 10.25
N THR A 60 5.69 12.99 10.76
CA THR A 60 4.53 12.54 9.99
C THR A 60 3.40 13.55 10.06
N ARG A 61 2.63 13.65 8.97
CA ARG A 61 1.38 14.41 8.92
C ARG A 61 0.22 13.49 8.59
N ILE A 62 -0.81 13.51 9.42
CA ILE A 62 -2.09 12.84 9.19
C ILE A 62 -3.17 13.88 9.37
N ALA A 63 -3.87 14.26 8.30
CA ALA A 63 -4.87 15.32 8.39
C ALA A 63 -6.14 15.03 7.58
N ASN A 64 -7.29 15.36 8.15
CA ASN A 64 -8.61 15.20 7.53
C ASN A 64 -8.87 13.75 7.12
N ILE A 65 -8.92 12.86 8.10
CA ILE A 65 -9.32 11.48 7.88
C ILE A 65 -10.84 11.38 8.05
N GLY A 66 -11.53 10.99 6.98
CA GLY A 66 -13.00 11.05 6.91
C GLY A 66 -13.68 10.03 7.84
N VAL A 67 -13.12 8.83 7.95
CA VAL A 67 -13.64 7.74 8.77
C VAL A 67 -12.58 7.31 9.78
N HIS A 68 -11.52 6.61 9.35
CA HIS A 68 -10.41 6.18 10.23
C HIS A 68 -9.17 5.72 9.47
N ILE A 69 -8.04 5.65 10.19
CA ILE A 69 -6.88 4.81 9.87
C ILE A 69 -6.80 3.71 10.94
N ALA A 70 -6.78 2.44 10.53
CA ALA A 70 -6.77 1.31 11.44
C ALA A 70 -5.71 0.26 11.07
N ASN A 71 -4.99 -0.23 12.09
CA ASN A 71 -4.02 -1.33 11.98
C ASN A 71 -2.87 -1.06 10.99
N TYR A 72 -2.24 0.11 11.06
CA TYR A 72 -1.09 0.47 10.22
C TYR A 72 0.18 0.78 11.03
N ASP A 73 1.32 0.38 10.50
CA ASP A 73 2.63 0.92 10.83
C ASP A 73 3.01 1.98 9.79
N ILE A 74 3.01 3.24 10.21
CA ILE A 74 3.31 4.41 9.39
C ILE A 74 4.70 4.88 9.76
N ALA A 75 5.63 4.82 8.81
CA ALA A 75 7.02 5.23 9.00
C ALA A 75 7.20 6.75 8.99
N ASP A 76 8.44 7.19 9.17
CA ASP A 76 8.79 8.60 9.29
C ASP A 76 8.57 9.40 8.00
N GLY A 77 8.28 10.69 8.16
CA GLY A 77 8.17 11.64 7.05
C GLY A 77 7.03 11.33 6.09
N VAL A 78 6.03 10.56 6.52
CA VAL A 78 4.84 10.24 5.74
C VAL A 78 3.84 11.39 5.79
N CYS A 79 3.13 11.62 4.68
CA CYS A 79 2.05 12.61 4.61
C CYS A 79 0.77 11.95 4.10
N ILE A 80 -0.26 11.88 4.95
CA ILE A 80 -1.59 11.36 4.63
C ILE A 80 -2.59 12.50 4.82
N GLU A 81 -3.25 12.93 3.75
CA GLU A 81 -4.26 13.99 3.81
C GLU A 81 -5.54 13.62 3.07
N ASN A 82 -6.70 13.94 3.64
CA ASN A 82 -7.99 13.79 2.96
C ASN A 82 -8.22 12.36 2.44
N VAL A 83 -8.09 11.39 3.35
CA VAL A 83 -8.39 9.98 3.07
C VAL A 83 -9.61 9.58 3.88
N ALA A 84 -10.61 8.91 3.29
CA ALA A 84 -11.78 8.51 4.07
C ALA A 84 -11.47 7.32 4.97
N THR A 85 -11.11 6.17 4.39
CA THR A 85 -10.82 4.94 5.15
C THR A 85 -9.47 4.37 4.75
N MET A 86 -8.61 4.13 5.74
CA MET A 86 -7.45 3.24 5.61
C MET A 86 -7.58 2.12 6.65
N GLN A 87 -7.59 0.86 6.23
CA GLN A 87 -7.67 -0.26 7.16
C GLN A 87 -6.83 -1.45 6.72
N THR A 88 -6.30 -2.19 7.69
CA THR A 88 -5.80 -3.54 7.46
C THR A 88 -6.60 -4.55 8.29
N ASN A 89 -6.97 -5.67 7.64
CA ASN A 89 -7.69 -6.79 8.22
C ASN A 89 -6.71 -7.91 8.63
N PRO A 90 -7.04 -8.70 9.67
CA PRO A 90 -6.19 -9.79 10.12
C PRO A 90 -5.87 -10.82 9.03
N GLY A 91 -4.61 -11.22 8.95
CA GLY A 91 -4.13 -12.27 8.06
C GLY A 91 -4.07 -11.91 6.58
N THR A 92 -4.13 -10.63 6.23
CA THR A 92 -3.99 -10.19 4.84
C THR A 92 -2.58 -10.46 4.31
N THR A 93 -2.47 -10.59 2.98
CA THR A 93 -1.23 -10.81 2.23
C THR A 93 -0.95 -9.69 1.24
N PHE A 94 -1.76 -8.63 1.23
CA PHE A 94 -1.51 -7.41 0.44
C PHE A 94 -1.33 -7.71 -1.07
N GLY A 95 -2.23 -8.51 -1.64
CA GLY A 95 -2.19 -8.94 -3.04
C GLY A 95 -1.19 -10.05 -3.36
N ASN A 96 -0.37 -10.48 -2.39
CA ASN A 96 0.56 -11.60 -2.58
C ASN A 96 -0.18 -12.94 -2.42
N GLY A 97 0.15 -13.90 -3.29
CA GLY A 97 -0.46 -15.23 -3.31
C GLY A 97 -1.67 -15.36 -4.22
N ILE A 98 -2.09 -14.26 -4.86
CA ILE A 98 -3.21 -14.30 -5.82
C ILE A 98 -2.77 -15.01 -7.10
N GLU A 99 -3.53 -16.01 -7.52
CA GLU A 99 -3.34 -16.69 -8.81
C GLU A 99 -4.03 -15.89 -9.92
N VAL A 100 -3.31 -15.64 -11.00
CA VAL A 100 -3.79 -14.89 -12.18
C VAL A 100 -3.71 -15.77 -13.41
N ASP A 101 -4.80 -15.83 -14.16
CA ASP A 101 -4.85 -16.46 -15.47
C ASP A 101 -4.11 -15.60 -16.50
N VAL A 102 -2.98 -16.08 -17.02
CA VAL A 102 -2.19 -15.31 -18.00
C VAL A 102 -2.48 -15.74 -19.44
N LEU A 103 -2.78 -17.03 -19.64
CA LEU A 103 -3.06 -17.62 -20.95
C LEU A 103 -4.27 -18.57 -20.84
N ASN A 104 -5.47 -18.00 -20.93
CA ASN A 104 -6.71 -18.72 -20.74
C ASN A 104 -7.16 -19.44 -22.03
N GLU A 105 -6.63 -20.65 -22.26
CA GLU A 105 -7.05 -21.52 -23.37
C GLU A 105 -7.58 -22.88 -22.87
N ALA A 106 -7.19 -23.30 -21.65
CA ALA A 106 -7.61 -24.55 -21.01
C ALA A 106 -7.30 -24.64 -19.50
N GLY A 107 -7.04 -23.51 -18.82
CA GLY A 107 -6.54 -23.48 -17.43
C GLY A 107 -5.13 -24.08 -17.25
N GLY A 108 -4.63 -24.06 -16.01
CA GLY A 108 -3.34 -24.66 -15.63
C GLY A 108 -2.12 -23.86 -16.09
N ARG A 109 -2.28 -22.55 -16.28
CA ARG A 109 -1.24 -21.59 -16.68
C ARG A 109 -1.24 -20.34 -15.79
N GLU A 110 -1.72 -20.52 -14.58
CA GLU A 110 -1.84 -19.48 -13.57
C GLU A 110 -0.44 -19.05 -13.11
N VAL A 111 -0.27 -17.76 -12.89
CA VAL A 111 0.93 -17.19 -12.27
C VAL A 111 0.52 -16.63 -10.91
N VAL A 112 1.28 -16.97 -9.87
CA VAL A 112 1.07 -16.43 -8.52
C VAL A 112 1.72 -15.05 -8.43
N LEU A 113 0.95 -14.05 -8.03
CA LEU A 113 1.47 -12.71 -7.73
C LEU A 113 2.23 -12.72 -6.42
N PHE A 114 3.43 -12.15 -6.42
CA PHE A 114 4.16 -11.81 -5.21
C PHE A 114 5.17 -10.71 -5.53
N ASN A 115 5.64 -9.98 -4.54
CA ASN A 115 6.46 -8.78 -4.77
C ASN A 115 7.74 -9.06 -5.59
N GLU A 116 8.34 -10.24 -5.44
CA GLU A 116 9.56 -10.64 -6.16
C GLU A 116 9.28 -11.33 -7.51
N LEU A 117 8.03 -11.29 -7.99
CA LEU A 117 7.65 -11.87 -9.27
C LEU A 117 8.42 -11.19 -10.41
N SER A 118 9.26 -11.98 -11.09
CA SER A 118 9.97 -11.55 -12.29
C SER A 118 9.33 -12.12 -13.55
N VAL A 119 9.60 -11.48 -14.70
CA VAL A 119 9.15 -11.97 -16.01
C VAL A 119 9.65 -13.38 -16.28
N GLN A 120 10.88 -13.70 -15.87
CA GLN A 120 11.47 -15.03 -16.03
C GLN A 120 10.73 -16.07 -15.17
N PHE A 121 10.40 -15.71 -13.93
CA PHE A 121 9.62 -16.57 -13.03
C PHE A 121 8.23 -16.84 -13.62
N ALA A 122 7.52 -15.78 -14.03
CA ALA A 122 6.20 -15.88 -14.65
C ALA A 122 6.23 -16.73 -15.93
N TYR A 123 7.22 -16.51 -16.80
CA TYR A 123 7.42 -17.28 -18.03
C TYR A 123 7.58 -18.77 -17.74
N ILE A 124 8.45 -19.12 -16.78
CA ILE A 124 8.70 -20.52 -16.44
C ILE A 124 7.44 -21.16 -15.85
N MET A 125 6.78 -20.46 -14.92
CA MET A 125 5.57 -20.93 -14.26
C MET A 125 4.42 -21.17 -15.25
N CYS A 126 4.22 -20.23 -16.18
CA CYS A 126 3.12 -20.27 -17.13
C CYS A 126 3.36 -21.29 -18.27
N LEU A 127 4.54 -21.32 -18.88
CA LEU A 127 4.78 -22.07 -20.12
C LEU A 127 5.38 -23.46 -19.93
N HIS A 128 6.00 -23.75 -18.78
CA HIS A 128 6.61 -25.06 -18.51
C HIS A 128 5.71 -25.99 -17.66
N ARG A 129 4.38 -25.85 -17.77
CA ARG A 129 3.38 -26.63 -17.00
C ARG A 129 3.52 -28.16 -17.07
N TYR A 130 4.10 -28.66 -18.15
CA TYR A 130 4.38 -30.10 -18.35
C TYR A 130 5.46 -30.65 -17.39
N ARG A 131 6.05 -29.80 -16.53
CA ARG A 131 7.00 -30.17 -15.48
C ARG A 131 6.38 -29.95 -14.09
N PRO A 132 5.48 -30.83 -13.62
CA PRO A 132 4.70 -30.59 -12.40
C PRO A 132 5.58 -30.36 -11.15
N LYS A 133 6.68 -31.11 -11.00
CA LYS A 133 7.63 -30.92 -9.89
C LYS A 133 8.31 -29.54 -9.91
N LEU A 134 8.55 -28.96 -11.08
CA LEU A 134 9.12 -27.61 -11.20
C LEU A 134 8.07 -26.57 -10.76
N ILE A 135 6.84 -26.71 -11.26
CA ILE A 135 5.74 -25.80 -10.90
C ILE A 135 5.45 -25.85 -9.39
N GLU A 136 5.42 -27.05 -8.80
CA GLU A 136 5.26 -27.23 -7.35
C GLU A 136 6.33 -26.48 -6.55
N ARG A 137 7.60 -26.54 -6.99
CA ARG A 137 8.70 -25.83 -6.33
C ARG A 137 8.62 -24.31 -6.51
N LEU A 138 8.19 -23.83 -7.67
CA LEU A 138 7.95 -22.41 -7.90
C LEU A 138 6.82 -21.88 -7.02
N LYS A 139 5.69 -22.60 -6.96
CA LYS A 139 4.58 -22.27 -6.05
C LYS A 139 5.05 -22.22 -4.60
N ALA A 140 5.83 -23.22 -4.16
CA ALA A 140 6.38 -23.22 -2.79
C ALA A 140 7.31 -22.02 -2.49
N ILE A 141 8.05 -21.51 -3.48
CA ILE A 141 8.85 -20.28 -3.31
C ILE A 141 7.93 -19.08 -3.11
N ALA A 142 6.92 -18.92 -3.97
CA ALA A 142 5.94 -17.84 -3.84
C ALA A 142 5.18 -17.93 -2.51
N ASP A 143 4.70 -19.12 -2.13
CA ASP A 143 3.99 -19.38 -0.87
C ASP A 143 4.86 -19.05 0.35
N SER A 144 6.14 -19.41 0.31
CA SER A 144 7.09 -19.06 1.37
C SER A 144 7.18 -17.55 1.53
N TYR A 145 7.26 -16.79 0.43
CA TYR A 145 7.26 -15.33 0.45
C TYR A 145 5.95 -14.77 1.00
N VAL A 146 4.80 -15.29 0.56
CA VAL A 146 3.46 -14.90 1.03
C VAL A 146 3.35 -15.01 2.56
N GLN A 147 3.88 -16.09 3.15
CA GLN A 147 3.88 -16.24 4.61
C GLN A 147 4.74 -15.19 5.32
N THR A 148 5.80 -14.67 4.69
CA THR A 148 6.64 -13.61 5.28
C THR A 148 5.96 -12.24 5.28
N VAL A 149 5.07 -11.98 4.33
CA VAL A 149 4.35 -10.70 4.22
C VAL A 149 2.99 -10.72 4.91
N ARG A 150 2.45 -11.90 5.22
CA ARG A 150 1.17 -12.07 5.92
C ARG A 150 1.21 -11.31 7.24
N SER A 151 0.24 -10.43 7.46
CA SER A 151 0.22 -9.55 8.63
C SER A 151 -1.20 -9.13 8.98
N ASP A 152 -1.41 -8.79 10.25
CA ASP A 152 -2.62 -8.11 10.72
C ASP A 152 -2.48 -6.58 10.65
N ARG A 153 -1.30 -6.09 10.24
CA ARG A 153 -0.94 -4.67 10.14
C ARG A 153 -0.32 -4.34 8.79
N GLY A 154 -0.85 -3.31 8.14
CA GLY A 154 -0.31 -2.76 6.90
C GLY A 154 0.85 -1.81 7.14
N LYS A 155 1.65 -1.54 6.11
CA LYS A 155 2.84 -0.71 6.19
C LYS A 155 2.77 0.45 5.21
N ILE A 156 3.00 1.66 5.71
CA ILE A 156 3.25 2.85 4.90
C ILE A 156 4.69 3.27 5.13
N ALA A 157 5.55 3.04 4.15
CA ALA A 157 6.98 3.28 4.27
C ALA A 157 7.35 4.76 4.11
N GLY A 158 8.58 5.08 4.56
CA GLY A 158 9.00 6.46 4.79
C GLY A 158 8.91 7.36 3.56
N GLY A 159 8.54 8.61 3.78
CA GLY A 159 8.43 9.62 2.72
C GLY A 159 7.26 9.45 1.75
N ALA A 160 6.41 8.43 1.93
CA ALA A 160 5.21 8.25 1.12
C ALA A 160 4.20 9.40 1.31
N ARG A 161 3.46 9.72 0.25
CA ARG A 161 2.51 10.83 0.22
C ARG A 161 1.19 10.37 -0.36
N ILE A 162 0.16 10.40 0.46
CA ILE A 162 -1.19 9.94 0.14
C ILE A 162 -2.13 11.14 0.29
N CYS A 163 -2.84 11.48 -0.77
CA CYS A 163 -3.81 12.56 -0.76
C CYS A 163 -5.07 12.17 -1.53
N SER A 164 -6.23 12.55 -1.00
CA SER A 164 -7.51 12.42 -1.71
C SER A 164 -7.80 11.00 -2.15
N ALA A 165 -7.86 10.06 -1.19
CA ALA A 165 -8.27 8.69 -1.46
C ALA A 165 -9.56 8.34 -0.70
N GLU A 166 -10.49 7.59 -1.31
CA GLU A 166 -11.69 7.17 -0.58
C GLU A 166 -11.36 5.95 0.28
N GLU A 167 -10.82 4.90 -0.32
CA GLU A 167 -10.54 3.65 0.38
C GLU A 167 -9.14 3.09 0.08
N ILE A 168 -8.43 2.70 1.14
CA ILE A 168 -7.18 1.94 1.07
C ILE A 168 -7.27 0.79 2.08
N ILE A 169 -7.62 -0.39 1.59
CA ILE A 169 -7.91 -1.56 2.42
C ILE A 169 -6.90 -2.66 2.10
N ASP A 170 -6.16 -3.13 3.11
CA ASP A 170 -5.19 -4.21 2.94
C ASP A 170 -4.10 -3.88 1.90
N VAL A 171 -3.53 -2.66 1.98
CA VAL A 171 -2.50 -2.20 1.03
C VAL A 171 -1.18 -1.87 1.73
N ASN A 172 -0.08 -2.44 1.22
CA ASN A 172 1.26 -1.99 1.58
C ASN A 172 1.76 -0.92 0.61
N VAL A 173 2.33 0.17 1.15
CA VAL A 173 2.81 1.32 0.38
C VAL A 173 4.31 1.50 0.60
N GLY A 174 5.08 1.36 -0.47
CA GLY A 174 6.54 1.47 -0.47
C GLY A 174 7.06 2.90 -0.29
N PRO A 175 8.36 3.07 0.01
CA PRO A 175 8.97 4.37 0.26
C PRO A 175 8.72 5.36 -0.88
N TYR A 176 8.47 6.62 -0.54
CA TYR A 176 8.27 7.72 -1.50
C TYR A 176 7.15 7.52 -2.54
N THR A 177 6.25 6.55 -2.35
CA THR A 177 5.06 6.39 -3.20
C THR A 177 4.21 7.65 -3.18
N ILE A 178 3.63 8.01 -4.32
CA ILE A 178 2.66 9.10 -4.44
C ILE A 178 1.30 8.53 -4.81
N ILE A 179 0.33 8.62 -3.89
CA ILE A 179 -1.08 8.32 -4.14
C ILE A 179 -1.84 9.64 -4.14
N ASN A 180 -2.51 9.96 -5.24
CA ASN A 180 -3.22 11.23 -5.41
C ASN A 180 -4.52 11.06 -6.19
N GLY A 181 -5.65 11.07 -5.49
CA GLY A 181 -6.97 10.96 -6.12
C GLY A 181 -7.45 9.53 -6.35
N ALA A 182 -6.79 8.51 -5.80
CA ALA A 182 -7.23 7.12 -5.98
C ALA A 182 -8.64 6.91 -5.39
N SER A 183 -9.52 6.20 -6.10
CA SER A 183 -10.87 5.97 -5.58
C SER A 183 -10.85 4.84 -4.56
N SER A 184 -10.42 3.65 -4.97
CA SER A 184 -10.37 2.49 -4.06
C SER A 184 -9.18 1.60 -4.40
N LEU A 185 -8.36 1.27 -3.40
CA LEU A 185 -7.24 0.35 -3.51
C LEU A 185 -7.43 -0.75 -2.47
N ILE A 186 -7.63 -1.99 -2.93
CA ILE A 186 -7.98 -3.13 -2.10
C ILE A 186 -7.00 -4.28 -2.33
N ASN A 187 -6.52 -4.88 -1.26
CA ASN A 187 -5.65 -6.06 -1.25
C ASN A 187 -4.47 -5.96 -2.24
N GLY A 188 -3.50 -5.09 -1.95
CA GLY A 188 -2.40 -4.89 -2.89
C GLY A 188 -1.10 -4.37 -2.31
N THR A 189 -0.06 -4.37 -3.14
CA THR A 189 1.24 -3.83 -2.77
C THR A 189 1.71 -2.83 -3.82
N ILE A 190 2.09 -1.63 -3.38
CA ILE A 190 2.74 -0.62 -4.21
C ILE A 190 4.23 -0.62 -3.85
N LEU A 191 5.05 -1.22 -4.70
CA LEU A 191 6.50 -1.19 -4.58
C LEU A 191 7.00 0.16 -5.09
N SER A 192 7.93 0.75 -4.36
CA SER A 192 8.46 2.07 -4.64
C SER A 192 9.78 2.27 -3.90
N SER A 193 10.63 3.16 -4.40
CA SER A 193 11.83 3.60 -3.69
C SER A 193 12.06 5.09 -3.88
N GLN A 194 13.03 5.66 -3.17
CA GLN A 194 13.39 7.07 -3.32
C GLN A 194 13.86 7.38 -4.75
N ASP A 195 14.65 6.49 -5.35
CA ASP A 195 15.24 6.67 -6.68
C ASP A 195 14.27 6.26 -7.81
N ALA A 196 13.28 5.43 -7.51
CA ALA A 196 12.28 4.93 -8.44
C ALA A 196 10.86 4.99 -7.84
N PRO A 197 10.31 6.21 -7.64
CA PRO A 197 9.01 6.39 -7.00
C PRO A 197 7.86 5.91 -7.89
N THR A 198 6.87 5.26 -7.28
CA THR A 198 5.65 4.80 -7.95
C THR A 198 4.49 5.76 -7.71
N ILE A 199 3.65 5.95 -8.73
CA ILE A 199 2.56 6.92 -8.74
C ILE A 199 1.23 6.20 -8.98
N VAL A 200 0.26 6.44 -8.09
CA VAL A 200 -1.15 6.09 -8.26
C VAL A 200 -1.98 7.36 -8.30
N GLY A 201 -2.64 7.61 -9.44
CA GLY A 201 -3.32 8.85 -9.74
C GLY A 201 -4.83 8.82 -9.57
N ALA A 202 -5.46 9.88 -10.09
CA ALA A 202 -6.88 10.12 -9.91
C ALA A 202 -7.77 9.04 -10.53
N GLY A 203 -8.81 8.65 -9.80
CA GLY A 203 -9.86 7.73 -10.21
C GLY A 203 -9.43 6.26 -10.32
N VAL A 204 -8.20 5.93 -9.92
CA VAL A 204 -7.73 4.54 -10.01
C VAL A 204 -8.53 3.67 -9.04
N VAL A 205 -8.98 2.53 -9.55
CA VAL A 205 -9.60 1.44 -8.78
C VAL A 205 -8.73 0.21 -8.98
N ALA A 206 -8.22 -0.37 -7.90
CA ALA A 206 -7.38 -1.55 -7.99
C ALA A 206 -7.74 -2.57 -6.90
N GLU A 207 -7.90 -3.83 -7.29
CA GLU A 207 -8.17 -4.97 -6.42
C GLU A 207 -7.19 -6.10 -6.75
N ASP A 208 -6.66 -6.78 -5.74
CA ASP A 208 -5.74 -7.93 -5.91
C ASP A 208 -4.54 -7.58 -6.81
N PHE A 209 -3.71 -6.62 -6.39
CA PHE A 209 -2.72 -6.03 -7.28
C PHE A 209 -1.32 -5.94 -6.69
N ILE A 210 -0.32 -5.92 -7.57
CA ILE A 210 1.04 -5.48 -7.24
C ILE A 210 1.48 -4.47 -8.30
N ILE A 211 1.93 -3.30 -7.87
CA ILE A 211 2.50 -2.28 -8.77
C ILE A 211 3.98 -2.14 -8.44
N ALA A 212 4.84 -2.47 -9.41
CA ALA A 212 6.29 -2.41 -9.28
C ALA A 212 6.82 -0.97 -9.37
N GLU A 213 8.08 -0.80 -8.96
CA GLU A 213 8.79 0.48 -8.87
C GLU A 213 8.76 1.27 -10.18
N SER A 214 8.90 2.60 -10.06
CA SER A 214 8.92 3.53 -11.20
C SER A 214 7.65 3.49 -12.08
N SER A 215 6.59 2.81 -11.66
CA SER A 215 5.37 2.70 -12.46
C SER A 215 4.41 3.85 -12.18
N SER A 216 3.55 4.16 -13.15
CA SER A 216 2.53 5.19 -13.04
C SER A 216 1.19 4.64 -13.48
N VAL A 217 0.28 4.44 -12.52
CA VAL A 217 -1.11 4.01 -12.76
C VAL A 217 -2.02 5.22 -12.52
N THR A 218 -2.67 5.75 -13.55
CA THR A 218 -3.36 7.05 -13.47
C THR A 218 -4.61 7.09 -14.36
N GLY A 219 -5.36 8.19 -14.31
CA GLY A 219 -6.40 8.48 -15.31
C GLY A 219 -7.54 7.47 -15.30
N GLY A 220 -8.02 7.09 -14.11
CA GLY A 220 -9.18 6.22 -13.97
C GLY A 220 -8.95 4.76 -14.35
N ALA A 221 -7.70 4.27 -14.30
CA ALA A 221 -7.43 2.86 -14.59
C ALA A 221 -8.14 1.94 -13.59
N VAL A 222 -8.67 0.82 -14.10
CA VAL A 222 -9.32 -0.24 -13.32
C VAL A 222 -8.46 -1.50 -13.42
N LEU A 223 -7.95 -1.99 -12.30
CA LEU A 223 -7.07 -3.15 -12.24
C LEU A 223 -7.66 -4.20 -11.29
N SER A 224 -7.84 -5.43 -11.76
CA SER A 224 -8.25 -6.57 -10.94
C SER A 224 -7.36 -7.76 -11.24
N LYS A 225 -6.69 -8.30 -10.22
CA LYS A 225 -5.74 -9.44 -10.34
C LYS A 225 -4.59 -9.15 -11.30
N VAL A 226 -3.82 -8.09 -11.03
CA VAL A 226 -2.78 -7.58 -11.94
C VAL A 226 -1.43 -7.39 -11.26
N PHE A 227 -0.36 -7.77 -11.97
CA PHE A 227 1.00 -7.31 -11.69
C PHE A 227 1.42 -6.25 -12.72
N VAL A 228 1.58 -5.00 -12.29
CA VAL A 228 2.10 -3.91 -13.12
C VAL A 228 3.62 -3.91 -13.01
N GLY A 229 4.30 -4.28 -14.10
CA GLY A 229 5.76 -4.39 -14.13
C GLY A 229 6.49 -3.04 -14.00
N GLN A 230 7.78 -3.10 -13.66
CA GLN A 230 8.59 -1.91 -13.39
C GLN A 230 8.56 -0.92 -14.57
N GLY A 231 8.40 0.37 -14.27
CA GLY A 231 8.41 1.43 -15.28
C GLY A 231 7.18 1.47 -16.19
N CYS A 232 6.13 0.71 -15.90
CA CYS A 232 4.91 0.72 -16.71
C CYS A 232 4.13 2.03 -16.55
N GLN A 233 3.48 2.44 -17.63
CA GLN A 233 2.56 3.58 -17.64
C GLN A 233 1.17 3.06 -18.02
N VAL A 234 0.27 3.02 -17.04
CA VAL A 234 -1.10 2.55 -17.20
C VAL A 234 -2.04 3.73 -16.94
N GLY A 235 -2.99 3.95 -17.84
CA GLY A 235 -4.01 4.97 -17.62
C GLY A 235 -4.94 5.17 -18.79
N LYS A 236 -5.58 6.33 -18.83
CA LYS A 236 -6.62 6.65 -19.83
C LYS A 236 -7.77 5.63 -19.79
N GLN A 237 -8.26 5.34 -18.58
CA GLN A 237 -9.36 4.41 -18.33
C GLN A 237 -9.08 2.98 -18.82
N TYR A 238 -7.80 2.60 -18.87
CA TYR A 238 -7.41 1.22 -19.13
C TYR A 238 -8.05 0.29 -18.09
N SER A 239 -8.67 -0.79 -18.55
CA SER A 239 -9.20 -1.84 -17.68
C SER A 239 -8.42 -3.13 -17.91
N ALA A 240 -7.98 -3.76 -16.83
CA ALA A 240 -7.48 -5.12 -16.82
C ALA A 240 -8.22 -5.91 -15.75
N GLU A 241 -8.91 -6.96 -16.19
CA GLU A 241 -9.83 -7.77 -15.40
C GLU A 241 -9.62 -9.22 -15.83
N ASN A 242 -9.53 -10.15 -14.88
CA ASN A 242 -9.54 -11.60 -15.15
C ASN A 242 -10.11 -12.42 -13.99
#